data_AF-A0A1Y2M7B1-F1
#
_entry.id   AF-A0A1Y2M7B1-F1
#
_cell.length_a   1.000
_cell.length_b   1.000
_cell.length_c   1.000
_cell.angle_alpha   90.00
_cell.angle_beta   90.00
_cell.angle_gamma   90.00
#
_symmetry.space_group_name_H-M   'P 1'
#
loop_
_entity.id
_entity.type
_entity.pdbx_description
1 polymer ?
#
loop_
_entity_poly.entity_id
_entity_poly.type
_entity_poly.pdbx_seq_one_letter_code
_entity_poly.pdbx_strand_id
1 'polypeptide(L)'
;MVIHSRWTFPTPQVSLPTFIFDSPHGDLPKTPAYISAKEPEKYFLSMEDYRLYAKRFAAGLRRAGLQPGDRVLLFSGNTLFFPSVVMGVIMAEGVFTGANPTYVARELAYQLKDSGARYLICAEASLDTGVAAAQEAGLAAEQVFVFDDGSATFDGRKVEKDTELGHVRHWTELLDTEQNGHVYAWPDLRTEEELDRVVALNYSSGTTGVAKGVMITHRNYVANCSQQIHMQTLSPTYEEKLPHKRLLCFLPMYHAMAQAIFCVNAMKQRVPVYLMPKFDFVEMLTYVAKYRISDLVLVPPVVVAMAKHPAAKQFDLSSVETVSSGAAPLGREASQEFERLWPNGQVNVKQGWGMTEVTCAATTFDPSKYSASFSVGELVPNCEAKIVLDDEGKVEAPQGERGEIWVRGPNVMKGYWNKPAATKETFGPGGWLKTGDVAYVDQEGNFFIVDRKKELIKVKGLQVAPAELEAMLLDHPEVQDAAVIGVPQ
;
A
#
# COMPACT_ATOMS: atom_id res chain seq x y z
N MET A 1 25.81 -8.41 -12.84
CA MET A 1 25.11 -9.67 -13.21
C MET A 1 23.61 -9.44 -13.07
N VAL A 2 22.79 -9.90 -14.02
CA VAL A 2 21.33 -9.93 -13.85
C VAL A 2 20.96 -11.09 -12.92
N ILE A 3 20.22 -10.76 -11.87
CA ILE A 3 19.72 -11.68 -10.84
C ILE A 3 18.25 -11.93 -11.15
N HIS A 4 17.88 -13.19 -11.35
CA HIS A 4 16.49 -13.59 -11.54
C HIS A 4 15.93 -14.13 -10.24
N SER A 5 14.65 -13.86 -9.97
CA SER A 5 13.93 -14.59 -8.94
C SER A 5 14.01 -16.09 -9.23
N ARG A 6 14.35 -16.89 -8.21
CA ARG A 6 14.28 -18.36 -8.29
C ARG A 6 12.84 -18.88 -8.34
N TRP A 7 11.87 -18.03 -8.00
CA TRP A 7 10.44 -18.32 -8.05
C TRP A 7 9.83 -17.80 -9.34
N THR A 8 9.02 -18.62 -9.99
CA THR A 8 8.19 -18.21 -11.11
C THR A 8 6.82 -18.88 -11.05
N PHE A 9 5.78 -18.20 -11.55
CA PHE A 9 4.44 -18.75 -11.70
C PHE A 9 3.68 -18.05 -12.83
N PRO A 10 2.68 -18.69 -13.46
CA PRO A 10 1.84 -18.02 -14.44
C PRO A 10 0.97 -16.95 -13.77
N THR A 11 1.21 -15.68 -14.06
CA THR A 11 0.40 -14.57 -13.53
C THR A 11 -1.05 -14.69 -14.04
N PRO A 12 -2.07 -14.61 -13.16
CA PRO A 12 -3.46 -14.60 -13.59
C PRO A 12 -3.77 -13.46 -14.56
N GLN A 13 -4.38 -13.79 -15.69
CA GLN A 13 -4.76 -12.84 -16.75
C GLN A 13 -6.22 -12.41 -16.55
N VAL A 14 -6.49 -11.66 -15.48
CA VAL A 14 -7.83 -11.21 -15.10
C VAL A 14 -7.79 -9.77 -14.60
N SER A 15 -8.92 -9.06 -14.68
CA SER A 15 -9.04 -7.73 -14.07
C SER A 15 -8.94 -7.82 -12.54
N LEU A 16 -8.50 -6.74 -11.90
CA LEU A 16 -8.38 -6.66 -10.44
C LEU A 16 -9.68 -7.00 -9.67
N PRO A 17 -10.88 -6.50 -10.08
CA PRO A 17 -12.12 -6.94 -9.46
C PRO A 17 -12.37 -8.45 -9.60
N THR A 18 -12.14 -9.01 -10.79
CA THR A 18 -12.26 -10.47 -11.03
C THR A 18 -11.23 -11.25 -10.19
N PHE A 19 -10.02 -10.73 -10.00
CA PHE A 19 -9.02 -11.36 -9.14
C PHE A 19 -9.56 -11.54 -7.71
N ILE A 20 -10.14 -10.49 -7.11
CA ILE A 20 -10.62 -10.52 -5.72
C ILE A 20 -11.93 -11.29 -5.56
N PHE A 21 -12.87 -11.09 -6.48
CA PHE A 21 -14.26 -11.54 -6.32
C PHE A 21 -14.63 -12.77 -7.15
N ASP A 22 -13.72 -13.22 -8.02
CA ASP A 22 -13.88 -14.31 -8.99
C ASP A 22 -14.92 -14.01 -10.10
N SER A 23 -16.09 -13.45 -9.77
CA SER A 23 -17.12 -13.03 -10.73
C SER A 23 -17.99 -11.86 -10.22
N PRO A 24 -18.69 -11.13 -11.13
CA PRO A 24 -19.68 -10.13 -10.76
C PRO A 24 -20.98 -10.71 -10.17
N HIS A 25 -21.29 -11.95 -10.50
CA HIS A 25 -22.48 -12.68 -10.09
C HIS A 25 -22.07 -14.09 -9.66
N GLY A 26 -22.02 -14.32 -8.35
CA GLY A 26 -21.59 -15.58 -7.74
C GLY A 26 -21.61 -15.43 -6.23
N ASP A 27 -21.88 -16.50 -5.50
CA ASP A 27 -22.00 -16.40 -4.05
C ASP A 27 -20.66 -16.03 -3.41
N LEU A 28 -20.73 -15.13 -2.43
CA LEU A 28 -19.58 -14.76 -1.61
C LEU A 28 -19.89 -15.01 -0.13
N PRO A 29 -18.87 -15.29 0.69
CA PRO A 29 -19.06 -15.45 2.12
C PRO A 29 -19.73 -14.22 2.75
N LYS A 30 -20.74 -14.46 3.56
CA LYS A 30 -21.39 -13.44 4.42
C LYS A 30 -20.64 -13.23 5.74
N THR A 31 -19.52 -13.92 5.93
CA THR A 31 -18.65 -13.73 7.08
C THR A 31 -17.98 -12.36 7.02
N PRO A 32 -17.78 -11.68 8.17
CA PRO A 32 -17.14 -10.36 8.21
C PRO A 32 -15.75 -10.37 7.55
N ALA A 33 -15.49 -9.39 6.69
CA ALA A 33 -14.25 -9.23 5.94
C ALA A 33 -13.52 -7.94 6.35
N TYR A 34 -14.21 -6.81 6.39
CA TYR A 34 -13.73 -5.57 7.00
C TYR A 34 -14.51 -5.29 8.27
N ILE A 35 -13.82 -5.12 9.38
CA ILE A 35 -14.43 -5.10 10.72
C ILE A 35 -13.94 -3.86 11.45
N SER A 36 -14.83 -3.06 12.05
CA SER A 36 -14.39 -1.98 12.93
C SER A 36 -13.66 -2.57 14.13
N ALA A 37 -12.40 -2.18 14.36
CA ALA A 37 -11.68 -2.63 15.55
C ALA A 37 -12.31 -2.08 16.84
N LYS A 38 -13.02 -0.95 16.76
CA LYS A 38 -13.69 -0.33 17.92
C LYS A 38 -15.06 -0.96 18.20
N GLU A 39 -15.88 -1.17 17.18
CA GLU A 39 -17.28 -1.64 17.28
C GLU A 39 -17.56 -2.80 16.30
N PRO A 40 -16.91 -3.97 16.48
CA PRO A 40 -16.89 -5.06 15.49
C PRO A 40 -18.26 -5.70 15.24
N GLU A 41 -19.13 -5.73 16.26
CA GLU A 41 -20.47 -6.32 16.16
C GLU A 41 -21.47 -5.41 15.45
N LYS A 42 -21.18 -4.10 15.40
CA LYS A 42 -22.08 -3.09 14.83
C LYS A 42 -21.66 -2.70 13.42
N TYR A 43 -20.37 -2.53 13.19
CA TYR A 43 -19.83 -1.99 11.95
C TYR A 43 -18.87 -2.96 11.31
N PHE A 44 -19.36 -3.70 10.32
CA PHE A 44 -18.55 -4.57 9.47
C PHE A 44 -19.16 -4.69 8.08
N LEU A 45 -18.33 -5.09 7.12
CA LEU A 45 -18.74 -5.52 5.79
C LEU A 45 -18.32 -6.97 5.61
N SER A 46 -19.24 -7.84 5.20
CA SER A 46 -18.89 -9.15 4.66
C SER A 46 -18.25 -9.05 3.27
N MET A 47 -17.75 -10.15 2.71
CA MET A 47 -17.30 -10.14 1.31
C MET A 47 -18.44 -9.86 0.32
N GLU A 48 -19.66 -10.31 0.65
CA GLU A 48 -20.86 -9.99 -0.12
C GLU A 48 -21.17 -8.49 -0.07
N ASP A 49 -21.19 -7.89 1.13
CA ASP A 49 -21.44 -6.46 1.31
C ASP A 49 -20.38 -5.62 0.61
N TYR A 50 -19.10 -5.97 0.78
CA TYR A 50 -17.98 -5.28 0.14
C TYR A 50 -18.18 -5.22 -1.38
N ARG A 51 -18.43 -6.37 -2.03
CA ARG A 51 -18.67 -6.40 -3.47
C ARG A 51 -19.93 -5.62 -3.84
N LEU A 52 -21.02 -5.76 -3.08
CA LEU A 52 -22.27 -5.07 -3.36
C LEU A 52 -22.12 -3.55 -3.29
N TYR A 53 -21.50 -3.02 -2.23
CA TYR A 53 -21.21 -1.58 -2.12
C TYR A 53 -20.31 -1.09 -3.25
N ALA A 54 -19.25 -1.83 -3.60
CA ALA A 54 -18.39 -1.47 -4.73
C ALA A 54 -19.18 -1.42 -6.06
N LYS A 55 -20.06 -2.39 -6.31
CA LYS A 55 -20.92 -2.43 -7.52
C LYS A 55 -21.95 -1.31 -7.53
N ARG A 56 -22.60 -1.02 -6.39
CA ARG A 56 -23.54 0.11 -6.24
C ARG A 56 -22.84 1.44 -6.49
N PHE A 57 -21.64 1.59 -5.96
CA PHE A 57 -20.81 2.77 -6.17
C PHE A 57 -20.39 2.90 -7.64
N ALA A 58 -20.01 1.79 -8.28
CA ALA A 58 -19.66 1.78 -9.70
C ALA A 58 -20.84 2.20 -10.59
N ALA A 59 -22.02 1.62 -10.37
CA ALA A 59 -23.25 1.97 -11.07
C ALA A 59 -23.62 3.45 -10.87
N GLY A 60 -23.56 3.94 -9.63
CA GLY A 60 -23.90 5.33 -9.32
C GLY A 60 -22.88 6.33 -9.87
N LEU A 61 -21.58 6.00 -9.92
CA LEU A 61 -20.57 6.80 -10.63
C LEU A 61 -20.86 6.90 -12.12
N ARG A 62 -21.22 5.79 -12.78
CA ARG A 62 -21.62 5.79 -14.20
C ARG A 62 -22.85 6.65 -14.42
N ARG A 63 -23.87 6.52 -13.57
CA ARG A 63 -25.09 7.36 -13.59
C ARG A 63 -24.76 8.85 -13.39
N ALA A 64 -23.82 9.17 -12.50
CA ALA A 64 -23.34 10.52 -12.29
C ALA A 64 -22.49 11.05 -13.47
N GLY A 65 -22.17 10.22 -14.47
CA GLY A 65 -21.50 10.61 -15.70
C GLY A 65 -19.99 10.34 -15.73
N LEU A 66 -19.45 9.50 -14.83
CA LEU A 66 -18.05 9.05 -14.90
C LEU A 66 -17.80 8.28 -16.20
N GLN A 67 -16.86 8.77 -17.00
CA GLN A 67 -16.43 8.11 -18.24
C GLN A 67 -15.27 7.14 -17.97
N PRO A 68 -15.10 6.10 -18.82
CA PRO A 68 -13.94 5.21 -18.74
C PRO A 68 -12.63 6.04 -18.74
N GLY A 69 -11.76 5.84 -17.75
CA GLY A 69 -10.49 6.56 -17.62
C GLY A 69 -10.56 7.87 -16.84
N ASP A 70 -11.75 8.35 -16.44
CA ASP A 70 -11.86 9.47 -15.50
C ASP A 70 -11.28 9.10 -14.13
N ARG A 71 -10.71 10.10 -13.44
CA ARG A 71 -10.10 9.90 -12.13
C ARG A 71 -11.08 10.27 -11.02
N VAL A 72 -11.10 9.48 -9.94
CA VAL A 72 -11.82 9.80 -8.71
C VAL A 72 -10.80 9.86 -7.58
N LEU A 73 -10.71 11.01 -6.93
CA LEU A 73 -9.78 11.23 -5.83
C LEU A 73 -10.46 10.97 -4.49
N LEU A 74 -9.84 10.15 -3.66
CA LEU A 74 -10.25 9.90 -2.27
C LEU A 74 -9.23 10.54 -1.33
N PHE A 75 -9.65 11.59 -0.63
CA PHE A 75 -8.88 12.29 0.39
C PHE A 75 -9.44 11.92 1.77
N SER A 76 -8.96 10.79 2.29
CA SER A 76 -9.46 10.21 3.54
C SER A 76 -8.39 9.37 4.22
N GLY A 77 -8.50 9.27 5.55
CA GLY A 77 -7.87 8.20 6.31
C GLY A 77 -8.56 6.86 6.09
N ASN A 78 -8.18 5.86 6.89
CA ASN A 78 -8.75 4.52 6.82
C ASN A 78 -10.23 4.52 7.25
N THR A 79 -11.10 3.97 6.42
CA THR A 79 -12.52 3.72 6.75
C THR A 79 -12.98 2.37 6.21
N LEU A 80 -14.07 1.82 6.72
CA LEU A 80 -14.58 0.52 6.30
C LEU A 80 -14.99 0.49 4.82
N PHE A 81 -15.42 1.64 4.28
CA PHE A 81 -15.84 1.78 2.88
C PHE A 81 -14.70 2.20 1.94
N PHE A 82 -13.50 2.50 2.45
CA PHE A 82 -12.35 2.87 1.61
C PHE A 82 -12.11 1.82 0.51
N PRO A 83 -12.07 0.50 0.80
CA PRO A 83 -11.88 -0.52 -0.23
C PRO A 83 -13.04 -0.55 -1.24
N SER A 84 -14.29 -0.34 -0.79
CA SER A 84 -15.47 -0.26 -1.67
C SER A 84 -15.37 0.89 -2.66
N VAL A 85 -14.85 2.05 -2.23
CA VAL A 85 -14.59 3.19 -3.12
C VAL A 85 -13.52 2.81 -4.15
N VAL A 86 -12.38 2.26 -3.71
CA VAL A 86 -11.30 1.83 -4.63
C VAL A 86 -11.85 0.88 -5.70
N MET A 87 -12.51 -0.21 -5.28
CA MET A 87 -13.02 -1.19 -6.24
C MET A 87 -14.17 -0.67 -7.08
N GLY A 88 -15.06 0.15 -6.53
CA GLY A 88 -16.17 0.71 -7.29
C GLY A 88 -15.72 1.69 -8.37
N VAL A 89 -14.66 2.49 -8.13
CA VAL A 89 -14.03 3.31 -9.20
C VAL A 89 -13.50 2.41 -10.31
N ILE A 90 -12.77 1.35 -9.96
CA ILE A 90 -12.15 0.43 -10.93
C ILE A 90 -13.22 -0.36 -11.71
N MET A 91 -14.26 -0.84 -11.03
CA MET A 91 -15.41 -1.52 -11.65
C MET A 91 -16.18 -0.59 -12.60
N ALA A 92 -16.27 0.71 -12.27
CA ALA A 92 -16.79 1.74 -13.15
C ALA A 92 -15.82 2.17 -14.27
N GLU A 93 -14.73 1.42 -14.45
CA GLU A 93 -13.72 1.69 -15.47
C GLU A 93 -13.00 3.05 -15.26
N GLY A 94 -13.12 3.63 -14.07
CA GLY A 94 -12.37 4.81 -13.67
C GLY A 94 -10.97 4.48 -13.17
N VAL A 95 -10.26 5.53 -12.76
CA VAL A 95 -8.93 5.46 -12.19
C VAL A 95 -8.96 6.02 -10.77
N PHE A 96 -8.66 5.18 -9.79
CA PHE A 96 -8.62 5.59 -8.39
C PHE A 96 -7.36 6.43 -8.11
N THR A 97 -7.45 7.46 -7.28
CA THR A 97 -6.26 8.12 -6.73
C THR A 97 -6.48 8.46 -5.26
N GLY A 98 -5.59 7.95 -4.40
CA GLY A 98 -5.61 8.25 -2.97
C GLY A 98 -4.73 9.46 -2.65
N ALA A 99 -5.20 10.34 -1.78
CA ALA A 99 -4.41 11.46 -1.27
C ALA A 99 -4.13 11.28 0.23
N ASN A 100 -2.96 11.74 0.67
CA ASN A 100 -2.59 11.72 2.07
C ASN A 100 -3.54 12.64 2.86
N PRO A 101 -4.31 12.15 3.86
CA PRO A 101 -5.28 12.95 4.61
C PRO A 101 -4.66 14.09 5.41
N THR A 102 -3.33 14.14 5.56
CA THR A 102 -2.61 15.23 6.23
C THR A 102 -2.16 16.34 5.28
N TYR A 103 -2.42 16.24 3.97
CA TYR A 103 -2.11 17.31 3.03
C TYR A 103 -2.81 18.61 3.41
N VAL A 104 -2.12 19.71 3.13
CA VAL A 104 -2.75 21.04 3.12
C VAL A 104 -3.41 21.30 1.76
N ALA A 105 -4.27 22.33 1.68
CA ALA A 105 -5.10 22.59 0.50
C ALA A 105 -4.30 22.68 -0.82
N ARG A 106 -3.14 23.36 -0.82
CA ARG A 106 -2.29 23.52 -2.02
C ARG A 106 -1.72 22.18 -2.54
N GLU A 107 -1.41 21.25 -1.64
CA GLU A 107 -0.84 19.94 -1.99
C GLU A 107 -1.93 19.04 -2.59
N LEU A 108 -3.12 19.06 -1.99
CA LEU A 108 -4.29 18.38 -2.52
C LEU A 108 -4.74 19.00 -3.87
N ALA A 109 -4.75 20.32 -3.99
CA ALA A 109 -5.08 21.03 -5.23
C ALA A 109 -4.11 20.66 -6.36
N TYR A 110 -2.81 20.56 -6.05
CA TYR A 110 -1.83 20.06 -7.01
C TYR A 110 -2.19 18.65 -7.51
N GLN A 111 -2.51 17.71 -6.62
CA GLN A 111 -2.89 16.34 -7.03
C GLN A 111 -4.21 16.32 -7.81
N LEU A 112 -5.22 17.10 -7.41
CA LEU A 112 -6.49 17.24 -8.15
C LEU A 112 -6.25 17.73 -9.58
N LYS A 113 -5.43 18.78 -9.75
CA LYS A 113 -5.06 19.35 -11.06
C LYS A 113 -4.25 18.38 -11.91
N ASP A 114 -3.18 17.80 -11.35
CA ASP A 114 -2.26 16.93 -12.09
C ASP A 114 -2.95 15.63 -12.53
N SER A 115 -3.74 15.03 -11.64
CA SER A 115 -4.56 13.85 -11.95
C SER A 115 -5.73 14.20 -12.87
N GLY A 116 -6.24 15.42 -12.83
CA GLY A 116 -7.50 15.80 -13.49
C GLY A 116 -8.68 15.00 -12.94
N ALA A 117 -8.76 14.86 -11.62
CA ALA A 117 -9.84 14.14 -10.96
C ALA A 117 -11.20 14.80 -11.25
N ARG A 118 -12.17 14.00 -11.70
CA ARG A 118 -13.54 14.45 -11.96
C ARG A 118 -14.33 14.64 -10.66
N TYR A 119 -14.09 13.75 -9.69
CA TYR A 119 -14.78 13.77 -8.40
C TYR A 119 -13.76 13.74 -7.26
N LEU A 120 -14.06 14.51 -6.21
CA LEU A 120 -13.37 14.50 -4.93
C LEU A 120 -14.29 13.91 -3.88
N ILE A 121 -13.86 12.83 -3.24
CA ILE A 121 -14.51 12.24 -2.07
C ILE A 121 -13.61 12.56 -0.88
N CYS A 122 -14.13 13.32 0.05
CA CYS A 122 -13.34 13.99 1.08
C CYS A 122 -13.86 13.61 2.46
N ALA A 123 -12.97 13.13 3.33
CA ALA A 123 -13.31 12.82 4.72
C ALA A 123 -13.94 14.03 5.41
N GLU A 124 -15.00 13.80 6.20
CA GLU A 124 -15.69 14.85 6.96
C GLU A 124 -14.72 15.71 7.78
N ALA A 125 -13.77 15.07 8.47
CA ALA A 125 -12.78 15.74 9.30
C ALA A 125 -11.79 16.64 8.52
N SER A 126 -11.65 16.44 7.21
CA SER A 126 -10.76 17.19 6.33
C SER A 126 -11.51 18.00 5.26
N LEU A 127 -12.83 18.14 5.43
CA LEU A 127 -13.70 18.73 4.41
C LEU A 127 -13.33 20.17 4.04
N ASP A 128 -12.97 20.99 5.03
CA ASP A 128 -12.61 22.39 4.77
C ASP A 128 -11.34 22.49 3.89
N THR A 129 -10.34 21.65 4.15
CA THR A 129 -9.15 21.51 3.30
C THR A 129 -9.51 21.01 1.90
N GLY A 130 -10.40 20.02 1.81
CA GLY A 130 -10.88 19.48 0.54
C GLY A 130 -11.63 20.51 -0.31
N VAL A 131 -12.49 21.32 0.32
CA VAL A 131 -13.24 22.40 -0.33
C VAL A 131 -12.30 23.48 -0.86
N ALA A 132 -11.34 23.94 -0.05
CA ALA A 132 -10.34 24.92 -0.49
C ALA A 132 -9.52 24.40 -1.68
N ALA A 133 -9.10 23.13 -1.63
CA ALA A 133 -8.37 22.49 -2.73
C ALA A 133 -9.23 22.33 -4.00
N ALA A 134 -10.50 21.96 -3.85
CA ALA A 134 -11.46 21.83 -4.95
C ALA A 134 -11.70 23.17 -5.64
N GLN A 135 -11.88 24.26 -4.88
CA GLN A 135 -11.97 25.62 -5.42
C GLN A 135 -10.71 25.98 -6.22
N GLU A 136 -9.53 25.74 -5.65
CA GLU A 136 -8.26 26.04 -6.33
C GLU A 136 -8.06 25.20 -7.61
N ALA A 137 -8.57 23.98 -7.63
CA ALA A 137 -8.55 23.06 -8.76
C ALA A 137 -9.70 23.28 -9.78
N GLY A 138 -10.67 24.14 -9.46
CA GLY A 138 -11.80 24.45 -10.34
C GLY A 138 -12.91 23.39 -10.36
N LEU A 139 -13.04 22.57 -9.32
CA LEU A 139 -14.16 21.65 -9.15
C LEU A 139 -15.39 22.40 -8.62
N ALA A 140 -16.58 22.04 -9.09
CA ALA A 140 -17.85 22.53 -8.54
C ALA A 140 -18.32 21.71 -7.32
N ALA A 141 -19.27 22.22 -6.53
CA ALA A 141 -19.79 21.52 -5.35
C ALA A 141 -20.39 20.15 -5.69
N GLU A 142 -21.02 20.01 -6.85
CA GLU A 142 -21.63 18.74 -7.30
C GLU A 142 -20.59 17.65 -7.58
N GLN A 143 -19.32 18.04 -7.68
CA GLN A 143 -18.18 17.14 -7.87
C GLN A 143 -17.47 16.78 -6.56
N VAL A 144 -17.88 17.36 -5.44
CA VAL A 144 -17.30 17.12 -4.11
C VAL A 144 -18.32 16.39 -3.26
N PHE A 145 -17.87 15.37 -2.54
CA PHE A 145 -18.72 14.54 -1.68
C PHE A 145 -18.08 14.35 -0.31
N VAL A 146 -18.87 14.49 0.75
CA VAL A 146 -18.43 14.22 2.13
C VAL A 146 -18.43 12.72 2.38
N PHE A 147 -17.30 12.20 2.84
CA PHE A 147 -17.06 10.82 3.17
C PHE A 147 -17.04 10.66 4.69
N ASP A 148 -18.01 9.93 5.22
CA ASP A 148 -18.06 9.63 6.64
C ASP A 148 -17.05 8.54 7.02
N ASP A 149 -16.84 8.35 8.32
CA ASP A 149 -16.00 7.26 8.84
C ASP A 149 -16.64 5.86 8.68
N GLY A 150 -17.86 5.81 8.13
CA GLY A 150 -18.69 4.65 7.89
C GLY A 150 -19.89 4.57 8.83
N SER A 151 -19.80 5.17 10.03
CA SER A 151 -20.85 5.05 11.05
C SER A 151 -22.18 5.66 10.59
N ALA A 152 -22.15 6.82 9.92
CA ALA A 152 -23.35 7.44 9.39
C ALA A 152 -23.98 6.58 8.29
N THR A 153 -23.15 6.06 7.38
CA THR A 153 -23.60 5.16 6.31
C THR A 153 -24.27 3.91 6.87
N PHE A 154 -23.68 3.25 7.87
CA PHE A 154 -24.27 2.06 8.51
C PHE A 154 -25.57 2.37 9.25
N ASP A 155 -25.66 3.54 9.90
CA ASP A 155 -26.86 3.95 10.63
C ASP A 155 -27.95 4.53 9.70
N GLY A 156 -27.76 4.50 8.37
CA GLY A 156 -28.71 5.07 7.40
C GLY A 156 -28.81 6.59 7.43
N ARG A 157 -27.80 7.27 7.99
CA ARG A 157 -27.69 8.72 8.08
C ARG A 157 -26.86 9.26 6.91
N LYS A 158 -27.05 10.55 6.60
CA LYS A 158 -26.24 11.28 5.62
C LYS A 158 -25.59 12.49 6.29
N VAL A 159 -24.30 12.67 6.04
CA VAL A 159 -23.56 13.87 6.42
C VAL A 159 -23.46 14.79 5.21
N GLU A 160 -24.03 15.98 5.32
CA GLU A 160 -24.06 17.00 4.26
C GLU A 160 -23.64 18.35 4.87
N LYS A 161 -23.00 19.21 4.09
CA LYS A 161 -22.50 20.50 4.59
C LYS A 161 -22.64 21.60 3.55
N ASP A 162 -23.18 22.74 3.96
CA ASP A 162 -23.10 23.97 3.17
C ASP A 162 -21.72 24.61 3.35
N THR A 163 -21.05 24.88 2.24
CA THR A 163 -19.67 25.38 2.20
C THR A 163 -19.56 26.57 1.25
N GLU A 164 -18.41 27.22 1.23
CA GLU A 164 -18.13 28.29 0.27
C GLU A 164 -18.16 27.83 -1.20
N LEU A 165 -17.99 26.52 -1.46
CA LEU A 165 -18.11 25.96 -2.81
C LEU A 165 -19.57 25.69 -3.20
N GLY A 166 -20.48 25.58 -2.22
CA GLY A 166 -21.87 25.19 -2.36
C GLY A 166 -22.26 24.07 -1.40
N HIS A 167 -23.42 23.47 -1.63
CA HIS A 167 -23.93 22.34 -0.84
C HIS A 167 -23.18 21.05 -1.20
N VAL A 168 -22.36 20.56 -0.28
CA VAL A 168 -21.59 19.32 -0.45
C VAL A 168 -22.39 18.15 0.12
N ARG A 169 -22.74 17.22 -0.77
CA ARG A 169 -23.59 16.07 -0.46
C ARG A 169 -22.79 14.91 0.14
N HIS A 170 -23.49 14.01 0.80
CA HIS A 170 -22.91 12.76 1.29
C HIS A 170 -22.47 11.84 0.14
N TRP A 171 -21.38 11.11 0.30
CA TRP A 171 -20.85 10.20 -0.73
C TRP A 171 -21.84 9.11 -1.15
N THR A 172 -22.79 8.74 -0.28
CA THR A 172 -23.81 7.74 -0.61
C THR A 172 -24.74 8.18 -1.74
N GLU A 173 -24.77 9.45 -2.13
CA GLU A 173 -25.45 9.92 -3.34
C GLU A 173 -24.86 9.32 -4.64
N LEU A 174 -23.59 8.89 -4.57
CA LEU A 174 -22.92 8.14 -5.63
C LEU A 174 -23.19 6.63 -5.55
N LEU A 175 -23.96 6.14 -4.58
CA LEU A 175 -24.45 4.77 -4.59
C LEU A 175 -25.72 4.67 -5.43
N ASP A 176 -25.79 3.62 -6.24
CA ASP A 176 -27.05 3.19 -6.83
C ASP A 176 -27.87 2.34 -5.84
N THR A 177 -29.10 2.02 -6.23
CA THR A 177 -29.98 1.09 -5.51
C THR A 177 -29.32 -0.28 -5.40
N GLU A 178 -29.70 -1.06 -4.38
CA GLU A 178 -29.22 -2.44 -4.23
C GLU A 178 -29.58 -3.31 -5.43
N GLN A 179 -30.78 -3.14 -5.99
CA GLN A 179 -31.22 -3.83 -7.19
C GLN A 179 -30.25 -3.61 -8.36
N ASN A 180 -29.88 -2.35 -8.63
CA ASN A 180 -28.90 -2.01 -9.66
C ASN A 180 -27.51 -2.54 -9.32
N GLY A 181 -27.11 -2.52 -8.05
CA GLY A 181 -25.87 -3.12 -7.58
C GLY A 181 -25.79 -4.64 -7.81
N HIS A 182 -26.88 -5.38 -7.60
CA HIS A 182 -26.91 -6.83 -7.83
C HIS A 182 -26.73 -7.19 -9.31
N VAL A 183 -27.34 -6.43 -10.22
CA VAL A 183 -27.27 -6.68 -11.68
C VAL A 183 -26.07 -6.04 -12.36
N TYR A 184 -25.37 -5.10 -11.71
CA TYR A 184 -24.17 -4.49 -12.28
C TYR A 184 -23.09 -5.55 -12.56
N ALA A 185 -22.38 -5.40 -13.67
CA ALA A 185 -21.25 -6.26 -14.03
C ALA A 185 -20.11 -5.39 -14.54
N TRP A 186 -18.91 -5.58 -14.00
CA TRP A 186 -17.72 -4.97 -14.57
C TRP A 186 -17.25 -5.76 -15.81
N PRO A 187 -16.50 -5.15 -16.74
CA PRO A 187 -15.99 -5.84 -17.92
C PRO A 187 -15.09 -7.03 -17.57
N ASP A 188 -15.28 -8.14 -18.28
CA ASP A 188 -14.46 -9.34 -18.09
C ASP A 188 -13.16 -9.29 -18.92
N LEU A 189 -12.22 -8.47 -18.48
CA LEU A 189 -10.95 -8.25 -19.17
C LEU A 189 -10.02 -9.48 -19.05
N ARG A 190 -9.38 -9.86 -20.16
CA ARG A 190 -8.54 -11.07 -20.26
C ARG A 190 -7.27 -10.91 -21.09
N THR A 191 -7.22 -9.94 -21.99
CA THR A 191 -6.07 -9.74 -22.87
C THR A 191 -5.03 -8.82 -22.23
N GLU A 192 -3.77 -8.94 -22.66
CA GLU A 192 -2.68 -8.08 -22.18
C GLU A 192 -2.93 -6.59 -22.40
N GLU A 193 -3.57 -6.21 -23.52
CA GLU A 193 -3.91 -4.82 -23.83
C GLU A 193 -5.00 -4.28 -22.88
N GLU A 194 -6.06 -5.06 -22.65
CA GLU A 194 -7.12 -4.68 -21.71
C GLU A 194 -6.60 -4.56 -20.28
N LEU A 195 -5.71 -5.47 -19.87
CA LEU A 195 -5.16 -5.51 -18.52
C LEU A 195 -4.04 -4.47 -18.30
N ASP A 196 -3.51 -3.87 -19.36
CA ASP A 196 -2.59 -2.72 -19.33
C ASP A 196 -3.32 -1.37 -19.12
N ARG A 197 -4.64 -1.40 -18.95
CA ARG A 197 -5.43 -0.25 -18.53
C ARG A 197 -5.02 0.22 -17.13
N VAL A 198 -4.79 1.52 -16.99
CA VAL A 198 -4.52 2.18 -15.70
C VAL A 198 -5.77 2.14 -14.82
N VAL A 199 -5.61 1.76 -13.56
CA VAL A 199 -6.69 1.65 -12.56
C VAL A 199 -6.41 2.44 -11.30
N ALA A 200 -5.15 2.79 -11.04
CA ALA A 200 -4.79 3.68 -9.96
C ALA A 200 -3.68 4.66 -10.37
N LEU A 201 -3.77 5.88 -9.83
CA LEU A 201 -2.68 6.85 -9.74
C LEU A 201 -2.25 6.96 -8.28
N ASN A 202 -1.18 6.25 -7.92
CA ASN A 202 -0.60 6.35 -6.59
C ASN A 202 0.50 7.41 -6.61
N TYR A 203 0.31 8.50 -5.87
CA TYR A 203 1.28 9.61 -5.90
C TYR A 203 2.49 9.29 -5.04
N SER A 204 3.68 9.46 -5.64
CA SER A 204 4.98 9.27 -4.99
C SER A 204 5.88 10.45 -5.33
N SER A 205 6.62 10.97 -4.35
CA SER A 205 7.68 11.98 -4.58
C SER A 205 8.90 11.40 -5.32
N GLY A 206 9.01 10.06 -5.36
CA GLY A 206 10.07 9.32 -6.02
C GLY A 206 11.48 9.84 -5.67
N THR A 207 12.36 9.83 -6.66
CA THR A 207 13.73 10.34 -6.58
C THR A 207 13.82 11.86 -6.79
N THR A 208 12.78 12.50 -7.34
CA THR A 208 12.84 13.90 -7.83
C THR A 208 12.18 14.94 -6.92
N GLY A 209 11.55 14.54 -5.81
CA GLY A 209 11.04 15.44 -4.76
C GLY A 209 9.59 15.91 -4.95
N VAL A 210 9.15 16.20 -6.18
CA VAL A 210 7.74 16.53 -6.47
C VAL A 210 6.91 15.26 -6.65
N ALA A 211 5.73 15.20 -6.04
CA ALA A 211 4.82 14.06 -6.16
C ALA A 211 4.33 13.87 -7.61
N LYS A 212 4.43 12.64 -8.12
CA LYS A 212 4.03 12.24 -9.46
C LYS A 212 3.02 11.09 -9.36
N GLY A 213 1.96 11.13 -10.18
CA GLY A 213 0.99 10.03 -10.25
C GLY A 213 1.61 8.81 -10.92
N VAL A 214 1.90 7.76 -10.16
CA VAL A 214 2.38 6.48 -10.68
C VAL A 214 1.21 5.71 -11.29
N MET A 215 1.28 5.40 -12.58
CA MET A 215 0.24 4.67 -13.29
C MET A 215 0.35 3.16 -13.01
N ILE A 216 -0.58 2.64 -12.23
CA ILE A 216 -0.70 1.21 -11.92
C ILE A 216 -1.86 0.62 -12.71
N THR A 217 -1.62 -0.51 -13.39
CA THR A 217 -2.61 -1.20 -14.22
C THR A 217 -3.27 -2.38 -13.50
N HIS A 218 -4.32 -2.97 -14.11
CA HIS A 218 -4.87 -4.24 -13.61
C HIS A 218 -3.78 -5.31 -13.51
N ARG A 219 -2.99 -5.49 -14.58
CA ARG A 219 -1.89 -6.46 -14.63
C ARG A 219 -0.88 -6.22 -13.52
N ASN A 220 -0.51 -4.97 -13.27
CA ASN A 220 0.46 -4.63 -12.23
C ASN A 220 -0.01 -5.06 -10.83
N TYR A 221 -1.26 -4.72 -10.47
CA TYR A 221 -1.83 -5.15 -9.18
C TYR A 221 -1.95 -6.65 -9.07
N VAL A 222 -2.53 -7.32 -10.09
CA VAL A 222 -2.73 -8.77 -10.05
C VAL A 222 -1.39 -9.51 -9.98
N ALA A 223 -0.38 -9.06 -10.74
CA ALA A 223 0.97 -9.58 -10.65
C ALA A 223 1.55 -9.41 -9.24
N ASN A 224 1.55 -8.19 -8.69
CA ASN A 224 2.19 -7.94 -7.41
C ASN A 224 1.49 -8.61 -6.22
N CYS A 225 0.16 -8.66 -6.25
CA CYS A 225 -0.63 -9.35 -5.24
C CYS A 225 -0.42 -10.87 -5.31
N SER A 226 -0.44 -11.45 -6.51
CA SER A 226 -0.16 -12.87 -6.70
C SER A 226 1.27 -13.25 -6.29
N GLN A 227 2.24 -12.39 -6.57
CA GLN A 227 3.65 -12.54 -6.14
C GLN A 227 3.76 -12.61 -4.61
N GLN A 228 3.14 -11.67 -3.90
CA GLN A 228 3.16 -11.63 -2.44
C GLN A 228 2.42 -12.83 -1.81
N ILE A 229 1.26 -13.19 -2.35
CA ILE A 229 0.50 -14.37 -1.88
C ILE A 229 1.31 -15.64 -2.12
N HIS A 230 1.91 -15.81 -3.29
CA HIS A 230 2.76 -16.96 -3.60
C HIS A 230 3.89 -17.11 -2.59
N MET A 231 4.58 -16.03 -2.24
CA MET A 231 5.64 -16.06 -1.23
C MET A 231 5.13 -16.53 0.14
N GLN A 232 3.90 -16.17 0.53
CA GLN A 232 3.29 -16.69 1.76
C GLN A 232 3.00 -18.20 1.67
N THR A 233 2.58 -18.69 0.49
CA THR A 233 2.27 -20.12 0.27
C THR A 233 3.49 -21.04 0.39
N LEU A 234 4.71 -20.48 0.34
CA LEU A 234 5.94 -21.23 0.56
C LEU A 234 6.13 -21.68 2.03
N SER A 235 5.34 -21.13 2.97
CA SER A 235 5.34 -21.61 4.34
C SER A 235 4.77 -23.03 4.39
N PRO A 236 5.46 -24.01 5.01
CA PRO A 236 4.96 -25.39 5.13
C PRO A 236 3.61 -25.51 5.85
N THR A 237 3.27 -24.51 6.66
CA THR A 237 2.04 -24.45 7.46
C THR A 237 1.00 -23.46 6.89
N TYR A 238 1.17 -23.00 5.65
CA TYR A 238 0.31 -21.96 5.06
C TYR A 238 -1.19 -22.35 5.09
N GLU A 239 -1.53 -23.54 4.58
CA GLU A 239 -2.93 -24.00 4.50
C GLU A 239 -3.57 -24.20 5.89
N GLU A 240 -2.79 -24.62 6.87
CA GLU A 240 -3.25 -24.79 8.25
C GLU A 240 -3.52 -23.44 8.93
N LYS A 241 -2.65 -22.45 8.70
CA LYS A 241 -2.73 -21.13 9.33
C LYS A 241 -3.74 -20.21 8.68
N LEU A 242 -3.97 -20.34 7.37
CA LEU A 242 -4.80 -19.41 6.60
C LEU A 242 -6.22 -19.23 7.18
N PRO A 243 -6.96 -20.28 7.59
CA PRO A 243 -8.29 -20.12 8.21
C PRO A 243 -8.29 -19.35 9.55
N HIS A 244 -7.15 -19.32 10.24
CA HIS A 244 -6.98 -18.63 11.52
C HIS A 244 -6.36 -17.24 11.37
N LYS A 245 -5.90 -16.90 10.16
CA LYS A 245 -5.23 -15.64 9.87
C LYS A 245 -6.16 -14.46 10.12
N ARG A 246 -5.62 -13.44 10.80
CA ARG A 246 -6.32 -12.24 11.26
C ARG A 246 -5.38 -11.06 11.10
N LEU A 247 -5.85 -9.98 10.48
CA LEU A 247 -5.06 -8.78 10.23
C LEU A 247 -5.63 -7.57 10.96
N LEU A 248 -4.73 -6.68 11.40
CA LEU A 248 -5.08 -5.36 11.89
C LEU A 248 -4.54 -4.32 10.90
N CYS A 249 -5.43 -3.52 10.32
CA CYS A 249 -5.08 -2.45 9.39
C CYS A 249 -5.10 -1.10 10.10
N PHE A 250 -3.91 -0.54 10.28
CA PHE A 250 -3.71 0.87 10.67
C PHE A 250 -2.76 1.59 9.71
N LEU A 251 -2.13 0.85 8.80
CA LEU A 251 -1.33 1.44 7.73
C LEU A 251 -2.24 2.19 6.77
N PRO A 252 -1.82 3.33 6.20
CA PRO A 252 -2.74 4.17 5.46
C PRO A 252 -3.13 3.59 4.10
N MET A 253 -4.41 3.29 3.90
CA MET A 253 -4.97 2.68 2.68
C MET A 253 -4.87 3.57 1.43
N TYR A 254 -4.52 4.84 1.55
CA TYR A 254 -4.20 5.67 0.38
C TYR A 254 -2.81 5.36 -0.20
N HIS A 255 -1.95 4.64 0.53
CA HIS A 255 -0.63 4.20 0.06
C HIS A 255 -0.65 2.77 -0.48
N ALA A 256 0.25 2.53 -1.45
CA ALA A 256 0.42 1.27 -2.17
C ALA A 256 0.48 0.00 -1.27
N MET A 257 1.25 0.04 -0.18
CA MET A 257 1.42 -1.11 0.71
C MET A 257 0.10 -1.56 1.33
N ALA A 258 -0.65 -0.63 1.93
CA ALA A 258 -1.92 -0.95 2.55
C ALA A 258 -2.99 -1.32 1.52
N GLN A 259 -2.97 -0.73 0.33
CA GLN A 259 -3.85 -1.13 -0.78
C GLN A 259 -3.62 -2.59 -1.18
N ALA A 260 -2.37 -2.96 -1.46
CA ALA A 260 -2.06 -4.32 -1.90
C ALA A 260 -2.40 -5.34 -0.80
N ILE A 261 -2.04 -5.05 0.44
CA ILE A 261 -2.20 -6.00 1.56
C ILE A 261 -3.66 -6.09 2.02
N PHE A 262 -4.30 -4.97 2.35
CA PHE A 262 -5.60 -4.97 3.02
C PHE A 262 -6.77 -4.86 2.05
N CYS A 263 -6.64 -4.13 0.93
CA CYS A 263 -7.74 -3.99 -0.04
C CYS A 263 -7.81 -5.15 -1.03
N VAL A 264 -6.67 -5.82 -1.30
CA VAL A 264 -6.56 -6.88 -2.32
C VAL A 264 -6.20 -8.24 -1.72
N ASN A 265 -5.00 -8.41 -1.16
CA ASN A 265 -4.49 -9.72 -0.74
C ASN A 265 -5.36 -10.37 0.34
N ALA A 266 -5.67 -9.64 1.41
CA ALA A 266 -6.52 -10.12 2.49
C ALA A 266 -7.88 -10.60 1.94
N MET A 267 -8.48 -9.83 1.03
CA MET A 267 -9.77 -10.17 0.44
C MET A 267 -9.71 -11.35 -0.53
N LYS A 268 -8.63 -11.46 -1.32
CA LYS A 268 -8.38 -12.64 -2.16
C LYS A 268 -8.26 -13.91 -1.34
N GLN A 269 -7.56 -13.81 -0.21
CA GLN A 269 -7.31 -14.90 0.72
C GLN A 269 -8.45 -15.13 1.73
N ARG A 270 -9.51 -14.31 1.69
CA ARG A 270 -10.66 -14.34 2.63
C ARG A 270 -10.26 -14.14 4.10
N VAL A 271 -9.20 -13.37 4.32
CA VAL A 271 -8.68 -13.02 5.64
C VAL A 271 -9.41 -11.79 6.19
N PRO A 272 -10.01 -11.85 7.40
CA PRO A 272 -10.65 -10.70 8.02
C PRO A 272 -9.63 -9.63 8.42
N VAL A 273 -10.00 -8.37 8.18
CA VAL A 273 -9.22 -7.18 8.49
C VAL A 273 -9.97 -6.35 9.53
N TYR A 274 -9.40 -6.25 10.72
CA TYR A 274 -9.83 -5.31 11.75
C TYR A 274 -9.24 -3.95 11.41
N LEU A 275 -10.09 -2.94 11.26
CA LEU A 275 -9.70 -1.62 10.81
C LEU A 275 -9.59 -0.67 11.99
N MET A 276 -8.43 -0.03 12.09
CA MET A 276 -8.17 1.08 12.99
C MET A 276 -8.03 2.36 12.15
N PRO A 277 -8.99 3.31 12.23
CA PRO A 277 -9.02 4.50 11.38
C PRO A 277 -7.77 5.38 11.50
N LYS A 278 -7.23 5.47 12.72
CA LYS A 278 -6.03 6.24 13.06
C LYS A 278 -5.18 5.41 14.01
N PHE A 279 -3.87 5.42 13.77
CA PHE A 279 -2.93 4.73 14.65
C PHE A 279 -2.95 5.32 16.07
N ASP A 280 -3.22 4.45 17.04
CA ASP A 280 -2.92 4.65 18.45
C ASP A 280 -2.18 3.39 18.94
N PHE A 281 -1.06 3.59 19.64
CA PHE A 281 -0.18 2.48 20.01
C PHE A 281 -0.81 1.54 21.05
N VAL A 282 -1.52 2.08 22.04
CA VAL A 282 -2.12 1.28 23.11
C VAL A 282 -3.38 0.59 22.61
N GLU A 283 -4.20 1.27 21.80
CA GLU A 283 -5.34 0.63 21.13
C GLU A 283 -4.87 -0.47 20.18
N MET A 284 -3.79 -0.27 19.43
CA MET A 284 -3.21 -1.30 18.57
C MET A 284 -2.90 -2.58 19.37
N LEU A 285 -2.15 -2.46 20.47
CA LEU A 285 -1.85 -3.60 21.36
C LEU A 285 -3.11 -4.25 21.94
N THR A 286 -4.09 -3.41 22.33
CA THR A 286 -5.40 -3.87 22.83
C THR A 286 -6.13 -4.71 21.78
N TYR A 287 -6.18 -4.26 20.53
CA TYR A 287 -6.85 -4.95 19.45
C TYR A 287 -6.10 -6.21 19.02
N VAL A 288 -4.76 -6.20 19.04
CA VAL A 288 -3.94 -7.40 18.81
C VAL A 288 -4.33 -8.51 19.79
N ALA A 289 -4.32 -8.20 21.08
CA ALA A 289 -4.69 -9.15 22.12
C ALA A 289 -6.17 -9.58 22.04
N LYS A 290 -7.08 -8.61 21.93
CA LYS A 290 -8.54 -8.84 21.94
C LYS A 290 -9.00 -9.70 20.77
N TYR A 291 -8.52 -9.41 19.56
CA TYR A 291 -8.99 -10.08 18.34
C TYR A 291 -8.09 -11.23 17.90
N ARG A 292 -7.05 -11.51 18.69
CA ARG A 292 -6.04 -12.55 18.43
C ARG A 292 -5.43 -12.37 17.04
N ILE A 293 -4.95 -11.17 16.76
CA ILE A 293 -4.31 -10.85 15.47
C ILE A 293 -3.08 -11.75 15.32
N SER A 294 -2.98 -12.42 14.16
CA SER A 294 -1.95 -13.42 13.89
C SER A 294 -0.77 -12.88 13.09
N ASP A 295 -1.04 -11.90 12.23
CA ASP A 295 -0.08 -11.37 11.28
C ASP A 295 0.00 -9.86 11.48
N LEU A 296 1.18 -9.37 11.84
CA LEU A 296 1.45 -7.94 11.96
C LEU A 296 2.22 -7.46 10.73
N VAL A 297 1.64 -6.50 10.01
CA VAL A 297 2.33 -5.74 8.96
C VAL A 297 2.67 -4.38 9.54
N LEU A 298 3.96 -4.17 9.80
CA LEU A 298 4.47 -3.04 10.56
C LEU A 298 5.34 -2.12 9.69
N VAL A 299 5.62 -0.94 10.23
CA VAL A 299 6.66 -0.03 9.76
C VAL A 299 7.70 0.13 10.88
N PRO A 300 8.96 0.49 10.56
CA PRO A 300 10.04 0.51 11.55
C PRO A 300 9.73 1.29 12.84
N PRO A 301 9.08 2.48 12.81
CA PRO A 301 8.71 3.18 14.04
C PRO A 301 7.81 2.36 14.98
N VAL A 302 6.92 1.54 14.43
CA VAL A 302 6.03 0.68 15.24
C VAL A 302 6.79 -0.52 15.81
N VAL A 303 7.73 -1.09 15.05
CA VAL A 303 8.63 -2.14 15.56
C VAL A 303 9.46 -1.61 16.73
N VAL A 304 10.08 -0.44 16.58
CA VAL A 304 10.87 0.22 17.63
C VAL A 304 10.00 0.56 18.84
N ALA A 305 8.79 1.08 18.64
CA ALA A 305 7.86 1.36 19.73
C ALA A 305 7.47 0.09 20.50
N MET A 306 7.17 -1.01 19.81
CA MET A 306 6.87 -2.30 20.46
C MET A 306 8.08 -2.89 21.19
N ALA A 307 9.29 -2.73 20.63
CA ALA A 307 10.53 -3.17 21.27
C ALA A 307 10.83 -2.42 22.58
N LYS A 308 10.67 -1.08 22.57
CA LYS A 308 11.12 -0.22 23.67
C LYS A 308 10.03 0.12 24.70
N HIS A 309 8.76 0.24 24.28
CA HIS A 309 7.73 0.80 25.15
C HIS A 309 7.19 -0.24 26.16
N PRO A 310 7.16 0.06 27.48
CA PRO A 310 6.75 -0.91 28.51
C PRO A 310 5.35 -1.49 28.32
N ALA A 311 4.43 -0.72 27.72
CA ALA A 311 3.07 -1.18 27.43
C ALA A 311 3.03 -2.47 26.59
N ALA A 312 3.98 -2.70 25.68
CA ALA A 312 3.98 -3.91 24.84
C ALA A 312 4.05 -5.21 25.65
N LYS A 313 4.64 -5.16 26.86
CA LYS A 313 4.75 -6.30 27.79
C LYS A 313 3.50 -6.52 28.64
N GLN A 314 2.49 -5.66 28.52
CA GLN A 314 1.27 -5.71 29.33
C GLN A 314 0.09 -6.40 28.63
N PHE A 315 0.24 -6.75 27.35
CA PHE A 315 -0.81 -7.37 26.53
C PHE A 315 -0.44 -8.81 26.16
N ASP A 316 -1.45 -9.67 26.02
CA ASP A 316 -1.27 -11.01 25.44
C ASP A 316 -1.07 -10.90 23.92
N LEU A 317 0.17 -10.99 23.47
CA LEU A 317 0.52 -10.98 22.04
C LEU A 317 0.79 -12.39 21.51
N SER A 318 0.42 -13.45 22.24
CA SER A 318 0.81 -14.83 21.90
C SER A 318 0.21 -15.33 20.58
N SER A 319 -0.85 -14.69 20.09
CA SER A 319 -1.49 -15.04 18.81
C SER A 319 -0.66 -14.67 17.60
N VAL A 320 0.32 -13.76 17.74
CA VAL A 320 1.13 -13.29 16.62
C VAL A 320 2.12 -14.37 16.20
N GLU A 321 2.03 -14.78 14.95
CA GLU A 321 2.85 -15.83 14.34
C GLU A 321 3.77 -15.28 13.25
N THR A 322 3.35 -14.22 12.56
CA THR A 322 4.15 -13.60 11.51
C THR A 322 4.23 -12.10 11.73
N VAL A 323 5.42 -11.55 11.49
CA VAL A 323 5.65 -10.11 11.51
C VAL A 323 6.45 -9.73 10.29
N SER A 324 5.89 -8.82 9.49
CA SER A 324 6.61 -8.19 8.39
C SER A 324 6.81 -6.71 8.63
N SER A 325 7.92 -6.16 8.11
CA SER A 325 8.23 -4.74 8.13
C SER A 325 8.69 -4.27 6.76
N GLY A 326 8.41 -3.02 6.42
CA GLY A 326 8.89 -2.40 5.18
C GLY A 326 8.71 -0.89 5.19
N ALA A 327 8.74 -0.29 4.00
CA ALA A 327 8.62 1.15 3.75
C ALA A 327 9.81 2.02 4.21
N ALA A 328 10.57 1.61 5.22
CA ALA A 328 11.79 2.28 5.67
C ALA A 328 12.82 1.27 6.21
N PRO A 329 14.11 1.65 6.33
CA PRO A 329 15.14 0.81 6.92
C PRO A 329 14.83 0.39 8.36
N LEU A 330 15.15 -0.86 8.72
CA LEU A 330 15.05 -1.38 10.08
C LEU A 330 16.30 -2.19 10.41
N GLY A 331 17.01 -1.78 11.46
CA GLY A 331 18.19 -2.49 11.97
C GLY A 331 17.86 -3.88 12.54
N ARG A 332 18.87 -4.77 12.54
CA ARG A 332 18.67 -6.14 13.07
C ARG A 332 18.48 -6.11 14.59
N GLU A 333 19.15 -5.20 15.28
CA GLU A 333 19.14 -5.02 16.72
C GLU A 333 17.73 -4.64 17.22
N ALA A 334 17.10 -3.65 16.59
CA ALA A 334 15.71 -3.27 16.86
C ALA A 334 14.74 -4.45 16.60
N SER A 335 14.98 -5.23 15.54
CA SER A 335 14.20 -6.44 15.25
C SER A 335 14.38 -7.51 16.33
N GLN A 336 15.60 -7.71 16.84
CA GLN A 336 15.88 -8.67 17.91
C GLN A 336 15.24 -8.25 19.23
N GLU A 337 15.27 -6.97 19.59
CA GLU A 337 14.60 -6.49 20.80
C GLU A 337 13.08 -6.66 20.69
N PHE A 338 12.51 -6.40 19.52
CA PHE A 338 11.11 -6.70 19.25
C PHE A 338 10.79 -8.21 19.36
N GLU A 339 11.63 -9.07 18.79
CA GLU A 339 11.46 -10.54 18.84
C GLU A 339 11.46 -11.08 20.28
N ARG A 340 12.10 -10.40 21.24
CA ARG A 340 12.11 -10.77 22.67
C ARG A 340 10.74 -10.67 23.35
N LEU A 341 9.76 -10.02 22.73
CA LEU A 341 8.36 -10.09 23.19
C LEU A 341 7.81 -11.53 23.13
N TRP A 342 8.43 -12.40 22.32
CA TRP A 342 8.10 -13.82 22.22
C TRP A 342 9.32 -14.69 22.58
N PRO A 343 9.57 -14.94 23.88
CA PRO A 343 10.78 -15.60 24.36
C PRO A 343 10.93 -17.07 23.90
N ASN A 344 9.86 -17.68 23.39
CA ASN A 344 9.90 -19.00 22.76
C ASN A 344 10.48 -18.99 21.33
N GLY A 345 10.80 -17.81 20.79
CA GLY A 345 11.34 -17.66 19.44
C GLY A 345 10.30 -17.85 18.33
N GLN A 346 9.00 -17.77 18.64
CA GLN A 346 7.95 -18.00 17.64
C GLN A 346 7.93 -16.94 16.53
N VAL A 347 8.36 -15.71 16.83
CA VAL A 347 8.38 -14.59 15.90
C VAL A 347 9.80 -14.31 15.45
N ASN A 348 9.97 -14.12 14.14
CA ASN A 348 11.17 -13.56 13.52
C ASN A 348 10.77 -12.52 12.46
N VAL A 349 11.22 -11.29 12.62
CA VAL A 349 10.79 -10.16 11.78
C VAL A 349 11.32 -10.35 10.36
N LYS A 350 10.40 -10.30 9.39
CA LYS A 350 10.70 -10.38 7.95
C LYS A 350 10.63 -9.00 7.34
N GLN A 351 11.71 -8.55 6.70
CA GLN A 351 11.67 -7.30 5.96
C GLN A 351 11.39 -7.54 4.48
N GLY A 352 10.76 -6.56 3.84
CA GLY A 352 10.59 -6.51 2.40
C GLY A 352 10.83 -5.10 1.89
N TRP A 353 11.31 -5.00 0.65
CA TRP A 353 11.51 -3.72 -0.02
C TRP A 353 10.66 -3.61 -1.27
N GLY A 354 10.21 -2.39 -1.51
CA GLY A 354 9.60 -1.96 -2.75
C GLY A 354 9.30 -0.48 -2.72
N MET A 355 8.58 -0.03 -3.74
CA MET A 355 8.26 1.36 -4.00
C MET A 355 6.92 1.43 -4.75
N THR A 356 6.34 2.62 -4.86
CA THR A 356 5.07 2.78 -5.59
C THR A 356 5.21 2.36 -7.05
N GLU A 357 6.36 2.62 -7.66
CA GLU A 357 6.70 2.32 -9.06
C GLU A 357 6.86 0.80 -9.34
N VAL A 358 6.93 -0.03 -8.31
CA VAL A 358 6.84 -1.52 -8.41
C VAL A 358 5.52 -2.05 -7.86
N THR A 359 4.49 -1.20 -7.85
CA THR A 359 3.15 -1.42 -7.29
C THR A 359 3.08 -1.55 -5.79
N CYS A 360 3.98 -2.30 -5.16
CA CYS A 360 4.15 -2.36 -3.70
C CYS A 360 5.50 -2.98 -3.31
N ALA A 361 5.72 -4.25 -3.64
CA ALA A 361 6.92 -5.00 -3.23
C ALA A 361 7.70 -5.53 -4.43
N ALA A 362 9.02 -5.46 -4.38
CA ALA A 362 9.92 -6.12 -5.35
C ALA A 362 10.79 -7.20 -4.69
N THR A 363 10.97 -7.14 -3.37
CA THR A 363 11.62 -8.18 -2.58
C THR A 363 10.77 -8.53 -1.36
N THR A 364 10.89 -9.76 -0.91
CA THR A 364 10.32 -10.23 0.36
C THR A 364 11.11 -11.42 0.87
N PHE A 365 10.88 -11.80 2.11
CA PHE A 365 11.57 -12.92 2.74
C PHE A 365 10.85 -14.26 2.46
N ASP A 366 11.64 -15.32 2.22
CA ASP A 366 11.16 -16.70 2.23
C ASP A 366 10.69 -17.06 3.65
N PRO A 367 9.38 -17.34 3.87
CA PRO A 367 8.86 -17.57 5.21
C PRO A 367 9.43 -18.81 5.91
N SER A 368 10.07 -19.72 5.17
CA SER A 368 10.73 -20.91 5.73
C SER A 368 12.14 -20.64 6.26
N LYS A 369 12.78 -19.54 5.83
CA LYS A 369 14.12 -19.17 6.26
C LYS A 369 14.09 -18.33 7.53
N TYR A 370 15.16 -18.33 8.31
CA TYR A 370 15.35 -17.39 9.41
C TYR A 370 16.00 -16.10 8.91
N SER A 371 15.54 -14.93 9.38
CA SER A 371 16.14 -13.63 9.07
C SER A 371 17.16 -13.30 10.15
N ALA A 372 18.45 -13.43 9.82
CA ALA A 372 19.55 -13.19 10.75
C ALA A 372 20.13 -11.77 10.67
N SER A 373 19.68 -10.95 9.72
CA SER A 373 20.27 -9.65 9.39
C SER A 373 19.18 -8.61 9.09
N PHE A 374 19.58 -7.42 8.61
CA PHE A 374 18.68 -6.37 8.12
C PHE A 374 18.31 -6.54 6.62
N SER A 375 18.50 -7.73 6.06
CA SER A 375 18.14 -8.02 4.68
C SER A 375 16.64 -7.84 4.42
N VAL A 376 16.30 -7.38 3.22
CA VAL A 376 14.93 -7.27 2.70
C VAL A 376 14.49 -8.52 1.91
N GLY A 377 15.22 -9.62 2.08
CA GLY A 377 14.92 -10.92 1.49
C GLY A 377 15.37 -11.03 0.03
N GLU A 378 14.61 -11.78 -0.75
CA GLU A 378 14.90 -12.11 -2.14
C GLU A 378 13.85 -11.53 -3.09
N LEU A 379 14.12 -11.56 -4.39
CA LEU A 379 13.16 -11.07 -5.39
C LEU A 379 11.84 -11.85 -5.32
N VAL A 380 10.74 -11.12 -5.46
CA VAL A 380 9.42 -11.73 -5.63
C VAL A 380 9.34 -12.46 -6.99
N PRO A 381 8.44 -13.44 -7.17
CA PRO A 381 8.44 -14.26 -8.38
C PRO A 381 8.28 -13.47 -9.67
N ASN A 382 8.82 -13.95 -10.78
CA ASN A 382 8.77 -13.28 -12.10
C ASN A 382 9.46 -11.90 -12.16
N CYS A 383 10.18 -11.49 -11.11
CA CYS A 383 11.02 -10.30 -11.13
C CYS A 383 12.49 -10.66 -11.33
N GLU A 384 13.22 -9.67 -11.81
CA GLU A 384 14.67 -9.69 -11.92
C GLU A 384 15.23 -8.33 -11.51
N ALA A 385 16.49 -8.33 -11.10
CA ALA A 385 17.20 -7.13 -10.69
C ALA A 385 18.64 -7.18 -11.15
N LYS A 386 19.29 -6.01 -11.21
CA LYS A 386 20.74 -5.90 -11.30
C LYS A 386 21.21 -4.75 -10.44
N ILE A 387 22.42 -4.88 -9.91
CA ILE A 387 23.12 -3.79 -9.23
C ILE A 387 24.02 -3.11 -10.25
N VAL A 388 23.90 -1.79 -10.44
CA VAL A 388 24.67 -1.02 -11.42
C VAL A 388 25.57 0.02 -10.75
N LEU A 389 26.75 0.24 -11.33
CA LEU A 389 27.75 1.19 -10.83
C LEU A 389 27.74 2.52 -11.59
N ASP A 390 27.05 2.58 -12.74
CA ASP A 390 26.95 3.74 -13.62
C ASP A 390 25.49 4.12 -13.94
N ASP A 391 25.27 5.38 -14.30
CA ASP A 391 23.93 5.90 -14.59
C ASP A 391 23.36 5.37 -15.91
N GLU A 392 24.24 4.93 -16.82
CA GLU A 392 23.91 4.29 -18.09
C GLU A 392 23.54 2.81 -17.95
N GLY A 393 23.87 2.19 -16.81
CA GLY A 393 23.63 0.78 -16.51
C GLY A 393 24.44 -0.20 -17.35
N LYS A 394 25.63 0.21 -17.82
CA LYS A 394 26.58 -0.61 -18.60
C LYS A 394 27.54 -1.39 -17.69
N VAL A 395 27.77 -0.90 -16.48
CA VAL A 395 28.69 -1.52 -15.53
C VAL A 395 27.86 -2.13 -14.41
N GLU A 396 27.74 -3.45 -14.42
CA GLU A 396 27.04 -4.19 -13.38
C GLU A 396 28.01 -4.52 -12.24
N ALA A 397 27.56 -4.33 -11.01
CA ALA A 397 28.35 -4.62 -9.83
C ALA A 397 28.58 -6.15 -9.68
N PRO A 398 29.78 -6.58 -9.25
CA PRO A 398 30.03 -7.91 -8.70
C PRO A 398 29.14 -8.22 -7.48
N GLN A 399 29.00 -9.50 -7.15
CA GLN A 399 28.30 -9.93 -5.95
C GLN A 399 28.89 -9.27 -4.68
N GLY A 400 28.03 -8.76 -3.80
CA GLY A 400 28.44 -8.09 -2.57
C GLY A 400 28.88 -6.61 -2.72
N GLU A 401 29.04 -6.11 -3.95
CA GLU A 401 29.40 -4.70 -4.17
C GLU A 401 28.15 -3.81 -4.18
N ARG A 402 28.30 -2.59 -3.63
CA ARG A 402 27.22 -1.60 -3.53
C ARG A 402 27.05 -0.86 -4.85
N GLY A 403 25.82 -0.75 -5.32
CA GLY A 403 25.45 0.05 -6.49
C GLY A 403 23.96 0.35 -6.50
N GLU A 404 23.46 1.01 -7.55
CA GLU A 404 22.03 1.26 -7.67
C GLU A 404 21.29 -0.02 -8.05
N ILE A 405 20.22 -0.37 -7.34
CA ILE A 405 19.37 -1.51 -7.73
C ILE A 405 18.43 -1.08 -8.86
N TRP A 406 18.50 -1.77 -9.99
CA TRP A 406 17.54 -1.65 -11.07
C TRP A 406 16.70 -2.90 -11.13
N VAL A 407 15.39 -2.75 -11.36
CA VAL A 407 14.44 -3.88 -11.32
C VAL A 407 13.59 -3.95 -12.58
N ARG A 408 13.16 -5.17 -12.94
CA ARG A 408 12.24 -5.42 -14.05
C ARG A 408 11.30 -6.55 -13.66
N GLY A 409 10.02 -6.42 -14.02
CA GLY A 409 9.00 -7.39 -13.67
C GLY A 409 7.59 -6.93 -14.04
N PRO A 410 6.60 -7.83 -13.97
CA PRO A 410 5.21 -7.54 -14.37
C PRO A 410 4.48 -6.57 -13.42
N ASN A 411 5.02 -6.37 -12.21
CA ASN A 411 4.55 -5.43 -11.19
C ASN A 411 5.11 -4.00 -11.36
N VAL A 412 6.03 -3.78 -12.31
CA VAL A 412 6.58 -2.44 -12.57
C VAL A 412 5.52 -1.57 -13.25
N MET A 413 5.37 -0.33 -12.78
CA MET A 413 4.40 0.66 -13.26
C MET A 413 4.44 0.83 -14.78
N LYS A 414 3.35 1.35 -15.35
CA LYS A 414 3.30 1.77 -16.75
C LYS A 414 4.11 3.04 -17.03
N GLY A 415 4.25 3.91 -16.01
CA GLY A 415 4.96 5.18 -16.08
C GLY A 415 4.33 6.24 -15.18
N TYR A 416 4.76 7.50 -15.32
CA TYR A 416 4.17 8.63 -14.61
C TYR A 416 3.11 9.34 -15.45
N TRP A 417 1.96 9.59 -14.84
CA TRP A 417 0.83 10.29 -15.41
C TRP A 417 1.23 11.69 -15.89
N ASN A 418 0.98 12.01 -17.17
CA ASN A 418 1.32 13.30 -17.79
C ASN A 418 2.80 13.73 -17.64
N LYS A 419 3.73 12.80 -17.40
CA LYS A 419 5.19 13.10 -17.32
C LYS A 419 6.01 12.13 -18.19
N PRO A 420 5.93 12.19 -19.52
CA PRO A 420 6.69 11.31 -20.41
C PRO A 420 8.22 11.47 -20.24
N ALA A 421 8.71 12.69 -19.98
CA ALA A 421 10.13 12.93 -19.72
C ALA A 421 10.63 12.21 -18.46
N ALA A 422 9.95 12.42 -17.32
CA ALA A 422 10.27 11.74 -16.06
C ALA A 422 10.16 10.22 -16.18
N THR A 423 9.19 9.73 -16.97
CA THR A 423 9.05 8.29 -17.27
C THR A 423 10.29 7.79 -18.01
N LYS A 424 10.69 8.46 -19.09
CA LYS A 424 11.87 8.10 -19.87
C LYS A 424 13.16 8.14 -19.06
N GLU A 425 13.32 9.11 -18.16
CA GLU A 425 14.49 9.21 -17.28
C GLU A 425 14.56 8.08 -16.24
N THR A 426 13.39 7.63 -15.78
CA THR A 426 13.25 6.58 -14.76
C THR A 426 13.42 5.17 -15.34
N PHE A 427 13.21 4.98 -16.64
CA PHE A 427 13.45 3.70 -17.32
C PHE A 427 14.80 3.70 -18.06
N GLY A 428 15.69 2.82 -17.64
CA GLY A 428 16.94 2.52 -18.34
C GLY A 428 16.76 1.67 -19.61
N PRO A 429 17.83 1.45 -20.38
CA PRO A 429 17.83 0.59 -21.56
C PRO A 429 17.24 -0.80 -21.26
N GLY A 430 16.42 -1.36 -22.14
CA GLY A 430 15.82 -2.69 -21.92
C GLY A 430 14.66 -2.72 -20.93
N GLY A 431 14.13 -1.57 -20.51
CA GLY A 431 12.95 -1.48 -19.65
C GLY A 431 13.24 -1.70 -18.17
N TRP A 432 14.49 -1.51 -17.74
CA TRP A 432 14.88 -1.53 -16.34
C TRP A 432 14.37 -0.29 -15.61
N LEU A 433 13.65 -0.46 -14.50
CA LEU A 433 13.30 0.63 -13.61
C LEU A 433 14.52 1.01 -12.78
N LYS A 434 14.98 2.25 -12.91
CA LYS A 434 16.00 2.85 -12.04
C LYS A 434 15.35 3.27 -10.73
N THR A 435 15.76 2.69 -9.61
CA THR A 435 15.05 2.88 -8.33
C THR A 435 15.54 4.11 -7.57
N GLY A 436 16.78 4.54 -7.81
CA GLY A 436 17.47 5.53 -6.99
C GLY A 436 17.88 5.01 -5.60
N ASP A 437 17.75 3.72 -5.32
CA ASP A 437 18.18 3.09 -4.07
C ASP A 437 19.53 2.39 -4.27
N VAL A 438 20.43 2.54 -3.31
CA VAL A 438 21.71 1.83 -3.28
C VAL A 438 21.52 0.52 -2.53
N ALA A 439 21.96 -0.58 -3.13
CA ALA A 439 21.83 -1.91 -2.58
C ALA A 439 23.04 -2.78 -2.91
N TYR A 440 23.13 -3.92 -2.24
CA TYR A 440 24.01 -5.03 -2.61
C TYR A 440 23.28 -6.36 -2.37
N VAL A 441 23.84 -7.44 -2.88
CA VAL A 441 23.31 -8.80 -2.71
C VAL A 441 24.39 -9.71 -2.13
N ASP A 442 24.06 -10.46 -1.08
CA ASP A 442 24.99 -11.40 -0.44
C ASP A 442 25.13 -12.71 -1.24
N GLN A 443 26.04 -13.59 -0.82
CA GLN A 443 26.27 -14.87 -1.52
C GLN A 443 25.07 -15.83 -1.50
N GLU A 444 24.07 -15.58 -0.64
CA GLU A 444 22.86 -16.38 -0.52
C GLU A 444 21.70 -15.84 -1.37
N GLY A 445 21.92 -14.72 -2.07
CA GLY A 445 20.92 -14.06 -2.92
C GLY A 445 20.00 -13.11 -2.16
N ASN A 446 20.30 -12.78 -0.91
CA ASN A 446 19.52 -11.84 -0.13
C ASN A 446 19.96 -10.40 -0.43
N PHE A 447 18.98 -9.51 -0.60
CA PHE A 447 19.16 -8.11 -0.91
C PHE A 447 19.27 -7.28 0.38
N PHE A 448 20.10 -6.24 0.31
CA PHE A 448 20.30 -5.27 1.38
C PHE A 448 20.21 -3.88 0.80
N ILE A 449 19.27 -3.09 1.31
CA ILE A 449 19.13 -1.68 0.93
C ILE A 449 19.99 -0.86 1.89
N VAL A 450 20.90 -0.06 1.33
CA VAL A 450 21.81 0.80 2.07
C VAL A 450 21.14 2.12 2.39
N ASP A 451 20.76 2.86 1.35
CA ASP A 451 20.04 4.13 1.46
C ASP A 451 19.56 4.58 0.07
N ARG A 452 18.86 5.72 0.01
CA ARG A 452 18.59 6.42 -1.25
C ARG A 452 19.84 7.14 -1.73
N LYS A 453 20.17 7.01 -3.03
CA LYS A 453 21.31 7.66 -3.68
C LYS A 453 21.36 9.17 -3.46
N LYS A 454 20.21 9.83 -3.36
CA LYS A 454 20.08 11.28 -3.12
C LYS A 454 20.27 11.71 -1.66
N GLU A 455 20.05 10.80 -0.71
CA GLU A 455 20.18 11.09 0.73
C GLU A 455 21.61 10.84 1.23
N LEU A 456 22.44 10.13 0.44
CA LEU A 456 23.85 9.90 0.77
C LEU A 456 24.62 11.21 0.98
N ILE A 457 25.16 11.35 2.19
CA ILE A 457 25.95 12.52 2.61
C ILE A 457 27.36 12.38 2.05
N LYS A 458 27.86 13.43 1.40
CA LYS A 458 29.22 13.48 0.87
C LYS A 458 30.17 14.12 1.87
N VAL A 459 31.04 13.32 2.50
CA VAL A 459 32.06 13.77 3.46
C VAL A 459 33.44 13.52 2.86
N LYS A 460 34.14 14.59 2.46
CA LYS A 460 35.51 14.50 1.89
C LYS A 460 35.62 13.51 0.72
N GLY A 461 34.56 13.42 -0.10
CA GLY A 461 34.48 12.51 -1.24
C GLY A 461 33.95 11.10 -0.92
N LEU A 462 33.74 10.77 0.36
CA LEU A 462 33.11 9.52 0.79
C LEU A 462 31.59 9.69 0.84
N GLN A 463 30.86 8.65 0.43
CA GLN A 463 29.41 8.57 0.59
C GLN A 463 29.10 7.91 1.93
N VAL A 464 28.35 8.63 2.78
CA VAL A 464 27.90 8.17 4.09
C VAL A 464 26.39 8.02 4.03
N ALA A 465 25.87 6.87 4.45
CA ALA A 465 24.43 6.61 4.48
C ALA A 465 23.82 7.14 5.79
N PRO A 466 22.92 8.15 5.75
CA PRO A 466 22.13 8.56 6.91
C PRO A 466 21.48 7.39 7.66
N ALA A 467 20.87 6.45 6.94
CA ALA A 467 20.13 5.34 7.54
C ALA A 467 21.03 4.44 8.42
N GLU A 468 22.29 4.23 8.03
CA GLU A 468 23.26 3.47 8.84
C GLU A 468 23.56 4.19 10.17
N LEU A 469 23.66 5.52 10.16
CA LEU A 469 23.89 6.33 11.36
C LEU A 469 22.64 6.44 12.23
N GLU A 470 21.46 6.59 11.62
CA GLU A 470 20.17 6.60 12.30
C GLU A 470 19.95 5.28 13.04
N ALA A 471 20.23 4.14 12.40
CA ALA A 471 20.17 2.84 13.06
C ALA A 471 21.08 2.78 14.30
N MET A 472 22.35 3.20 14.20
CA MET A 472 23.26 3.24 15.35
C MET A 472 22.79 4.19 16.46
N LEU A 473 22.20 5.34 16.12
CA LEU A 473 21.66 6.28 17.11
C LEU A 473 20.45 5.69 17.83
N LEU A 474 19.58 5.00 17.11
CA LEU A 474 18.40 4.33 17.66
C LEU A 474 18.74 3.18 18.61
N ASP A 475 19.95 2.63 18.56
CA ASP A 475 20.42 1.63 19.52
C ASP A 475 20.69 2.21 20.92
N HIS A 476 20.90 3.53 21.03
CA HIS A 476 21.15 4.16 22.32
C HIS A 476 19.85 4.20 23.16
N PRO A 477 19.86 3.74 24.43
CA PRO A 477 18.63 3.60 25.24
C PRO A 477 17.93 4.93 25.54
N GLU A 478 18.68 6.03 25.54
CA GLU A 478 18.14 7.38 25.74
C GLU A 478 17.63 8.07 24.46
N VAL A 479 17.83 7.45 23.29
CA VAL A 479 17.36 7.98 21.99
C VAL A 479 16.02 7.35 21.64
N GLN A 480 14.99 8.20 21.58
CA GLN A 480 13.64 7.79 21.19
C GLN A 480 13.48 7.70 19.67
N ASP A 481 14.00 8.67 18.94
CA ASP A 481 13.96 8.77 17.48
C ASP A 481 15.19 9.54 16.96
N ALA A 482 15.57 9.36 15.69
CA ALA A 482 16.74 10.00 15.10
C ALA A 482 16.56 10.29 13.60
N ALA A 483 17.13 11.41 13.15
CA ALA A 483 17.28 11.74 11.74
C ALA A 483 18.67 12.35 11.51
N VAL A 484 19.36 11.92 10.44
CA VAL A 484 20.71 12.37 10.12
C VAL A 484 20.70 13.13 8.81
N ILE A 485 21.23 14.36 8.83
CA ILE A 485 21.32 15.22 7.64
C ILE A 485 22.75 15.69 7.39
N GLY A 486 23.07 15.92 6.12
CA GLY A 486 24.31 16.60 5.74
C GLY A 486 24.21 18.10 6.00
N VAL A 487 25.18 18.67 6.74
CA VAL A 487 25.29 20.12 6.94
C VAL A 487 26.31 20.68 5.95
N PRO A 488 25.92 21.59 5.03
CA PRO A 488 26.87 22.27 4.16
C PRO A 488 27.87 23.07 4.98
N GLN A 489 29.15 23.00 4.62
CA GLN A 489 30.21 23.85 5.21
C GLN A 489 30.40 25.14 4.42
#